data_AF-A0A3B0PDV7-F1
#
_entry.id   AF-A0A3B0PDV7-F1
#
_cell.length_a   1.000
_cell.length_b   1.000
_cell.length_c   1.000
_cell.angle_alpha   90.00
_cell.angle_beta   90.00
_cell.angle_gamma   90.00
#
_symmetry.space_group_name_H-M   'P 1'
#
loop_
_entity.id
_entity.type
_entity.pdbx_description
1 polymer ?
#
loop_
_entity_poly.entity_id
_entity_poly.type
_entity_poly.pdbx_seq_one_letter_code
_entity_poly.pdbx_strand_id
1 'polypeptide(L)'
;MKTKRFENRSSIPKKYKWDLDSILDGKSLRKHIDDYQKLFSRRIKAKDLKFENLEAFIEDLKTLEKLLIVTNKISNYISNNLNANLVSEEIKKAANEFDFLSKKLESEFGSEYNRLYKHKAKLKKW
;
A
#
# COMPACT_ATOMS: atom_id res chain seq x y z
N MET A 1 23.84 -19.87 -33.57
CA MET A 1 23.74 -18.86 -32.48
C MET A 1 23.77 -19.59 -31.14
N LYS A 2 24.79 -19.39 -30.28
CA LYS A 2 24.85 -20.06 -28.97
C LYS A 2 23.80 -19.44 -28.04
N THR A 3 22.78 -20.21 -27.67
CA THR A 3 21.75 -19.78 -26.72
C THR A 3 22.37 -19.66 -25.33
N LYS A 4 22.31 -18.47 -24.72
CA LYS A 4 22.73 -18.26 -23.33
C LYS A 4 21.74 -18.97 -22.41
N ARG A 5 22.24 -19.88 -21.57
CA ARG A 5 21.48 -20.55 -20.51
C ARG A 5 22.01 -20.07 -19.16
N PHE A 6 21.11 -19.85 -18.22
CA PHE A 6 21.41 -19.44 -16.85
C PHE A 6 20.86 -20.50 -15.91
N GLU A 7 21.63 -20.91 -14.91
CA GLU A 7 21.24 -21.98 -13.98
C GLU A 7 20.14 -21.54 -13.03
N ASN A 8 20.18 -20.26 -12.62
CA ASN A 8 19.21 -19.67 -11.71
C ASN A 8 19.09 -18.15 -11.94
N ARG A 9 18.06 -17.54 -11.37
CA ARG A 9 17.81 -16.11 -11.50
C ARG A 9 18.97 -15.24 -10.98
N SER A 10 19.68 -15.67 -9.93
CA SER A 10 20.82 -14.94 -9.39
C SER A 10 21.94 -14.79 -10.42
N SER A 11 22.16 -15.82 -11.25
CA SER A 11 23.16 -15.82 -12.33
C SER A 11 22.82 -14.93 -13.54
N ILE A 12 21.58 -14.43 -13.65
CA ILE A 12 21.18 -13.54 -14.75
C ILE A 12 21.80 -12.14 -14.53
N PRO A 13 22.51 -11.56 -15.53
CA PRO A 13 23.06 -10.21 -15.44
C PRO A 13 21.99 -9.14 -15.17
N LYS A 14 22.31 -8.14 -14.34
CA LYS A 14 21.36 -7.07 -13.95
C LYS A 14 20.72 -6.35 -15.15
N LYS A 15 21.45 -6.18 -16.25
CA LYS A 15 20.95 -5.56 -17.50
C LYS A 15 19.77 -6.30 -18.16
N TYR A 16 19.50 -7.53 -17.76
CA TYR A 16 18.36 -8.33 -18.24
C TYR A 16 17.28 -8.50 -17.16
N LYS A 17 17.41 -7.82 -16.01
CA LYS A 17 16.45 -7.85 -14.91
C LYS A 17 15.70 -6.52 -14.86
N TRP A 18 14.43 -6.59 -14.49
CA TRP A 18 13.65 -5.42 -14.13
C TRP A 18 14.27 -4.71 -12.92
N ASP A 19 14.30 -3.38 -12.96
CA ASP A 19 14.67 -2.56 -11.82
C ASP A 19 13.45 -2.34 -10.91
N LEU A 20 13.19 -3.32 -10.04
CA LEU A 20 12.01 -3.30 -9.17
C LEU A 20 12.13 -2.26 -8.04
N ASP A 21 13.34 -1.84 -7.71
CA ASP A 21 13.58 -0.82 -6.68
C ASP A 21 13.06 0.55 -7.11
N SER A 22 12.96 0.80 -8.42
CA SER A 22 12.38 2.03 -8.98
C SER A 22 10.93 2.27 -8.54
N ILE A 23 10.15 1.21 -8.23
CA ILE A 23 8.78 1.30 -7.71
C ILE A 23 8.72 2.06 -6.38
N LEU A 24 9.80 1.98 -5.60
CA LEU A 24 9.86 2.55 -4.26
C LEU A 24 10.33 4.01 -4.25
N ASP A 25 10.61 4.62 -5.42
CA ASP A 25 11.06 6.01 -5.57
C ASP A 25 12.21 6.36 -4.62
N GLY A 26 13.23 5.49 -4.54
CA GLY A 26 14.42 5.72 -3.71
C GLY A 26 14.24 5.53 -2.21
N LYS A 27 13.04 5.16 -1.73
CA LYS A 27 12.81 4.75 -0.34
C LYS A 27 12.88 3.23 -0.17
N SER A 28 13.06 2.77 1.06
CA SER A 28 12.94 1.33 1.36
C SER A 28 11.48 0.89 1.42
N LEU A 29 11.22 -0.41 1.19
CA LEU A 29 9.89 -1.00 1.39
C LEU A 29 9.38 -0.74 2.81
N ARG A 30 10.27 -0.88 3.81
CA ARG A 30 9.93 -0.63 5.21
C ARG A 30 9.44 0.80 5.43
N LYS A 31 10.08 1.78 4.80
CA LYS A 31 9.66 3.18 4.92
C LYS A 31 8.26 3.40 4.35
N HIS A 32 7.91 2.76 3.24
CA HIS A 32 6.55 2.80 2.69
C HIS A 32 5.54 2.15 3.63
N ILE A 33 5.87 1.01 4.24
CA ILE A 33 5.02 0.35 5.25
C ILE A 33 4.78 1.26 6.46
N ASP A 34 5.82 1.94 6.95
CA ASP A 34 5.69 2.90 8.06
C ASP A 34 4.83 4.12 7.65
N ASP A 35 5.00 4.62 6.42
CA ASP A 35 4.18 5.72 5.86
C ASP A 35 2.71 5.29 5.72
N TYR A 36 2.44 4.06 5.28
CA TYR A 36 1.11 3.46 5.23
C TYR A 36 0.46 3.43 6.61
N GLN A 37 1.15 2.88 7.62
CA GLN A 37 0.64 2.81 8.98
C GLN A 37 0.30 4.20 9.52
N LYS A 38 1.21 5.17 9.33
CA LYS A 38 1.00 6.56 9.79
C LYS A 38 -0.23 7.20 9.15
N LEU A 39 -0.38 7.06 7.83
CA LEU A 39 -1.51 7.61 7.08
C LEU A 39 -2.82 6.93 7.50
N PHE A 40 -2.84 5.61 7.63
CA PHE A 40 -4.02 4.87 8.03
C PHE A 40 -4.43 5.23 9.47
N SER A 41 -3.49 5.27 10.41
CA SER A 41 -3.77 5.68 11.79
C SER A 41 -4.31 7.11 11.87
N ARG A 42 -3.88 8.04 10.99
CA ARG A 42 -4.47 9.37 10.89
C ARG A 42 -5.95 9.29 10.48
N ARG A 43 -6.28 8.44 9.50
CA ARG A 43 -7.67 8.21 9.09
C ARG A 43 -8.50 7.57 10.19
N ILE A 44 -7.96 6.62 10.94
CA ILE A 44 -8.65 6.02 12.10
C ILE A 44 -9.02 7.08 13.13
N LYS A 45 -8.11 8.02 13.44
CA LYS A 45 -8.38 9.12 14.37
C LYS A 45 -9.43 10.10 13.86
N ALA A 46 -9.50 10.30 12.54
CA ALA A 46 -10.43 11.25 11.91
C ALA A 46 -11.73 10.61 11.40
N LYS A 47 -11.90 9.29 11.54
CA LYS A 47 -12.91 8.51 10.80
C LYS A 47 -14.35 8.98 11.00
N ASP A 48 -14.66 9.48 12.20
CA ASP A 48 -15.99 10.01 12.54
C ASP A 48 -16.06 11.55 12.43
N LEU A 49 -14.97 12.24 12.77
CA LEU A 49 -14.87 13.71 12.77
C LEU A 49 -14.89 14.32 11.36
N LYS A 50 -14.46 13.57 10.35
CA LYS A 50 -14.43 14.05 8.96
C LYS A 50 -15.80 14.42 8.37
N PHE A 51 -16.91 14.08 9.04
CA PHE A 51 -18.27 14.43 8.62
C PHE A 51 -18.84 15.67 9.33
N GLU A 52 -18.02 16.38 10.11
CA GLU A 52 -18.42 17.61 10.80
C GLU A 52 -18.57 18.78 9.84
N ASN A 53 -17.59 18.96 8.94
CA ASN A 53 -17.56 20.01 7.92
C ASN A 53 -16.85 19.54 6.63
N LEU A 54 -16.97 20.33 5.56
CA LEU A 54 -16.46 20.01 4.23
C LEU A 54 -14.93 19.95 4.22
N GLU A 55 -14.27 20.85 4.94
CA GLU A 55 -12.82 20.95 5.00
C GLU A 55 -12.19 19.69 5.61
N ALA A 56 -12.78 19.18 6.70
CA ALA A 56 -12.36 17.94 7.35
C ALA A 56 -12.56 16.72 6.43
N PHE A 57 -13.65 16.71 5.66
CA PHE A 57 -13.91 15.66 4.68
C PHE A 57 -12.87 15.65 3.56
N ILE A 58 -12.59 16.83 2.99
CA ILE A 58 -11.56 17.00 1.95
C ILE A 58 -10.18 16.58 2.47
N GLU A 59 -9.84 16.89 3.72
CA GLU A 59 -8.56 16.49 4.31
C GLU A 59 -8.44 14.96 4.51
N ASP A 60 -9.53 14.26 4.85
CA ASP A 60 -9.54 12.79 4.83
C ASP A 60 -9.35 12.25 3.40
N LEU A 61 -9.99 12.85 2.39
CA LEU A 61 -9.82 12.44 0.99
C LEU A 61 -8.36 12.59 0.52
N LYS A 62 -7.71 13.71 0.85
CA LYS A 62 -6.28 13.92 0.58
C LYS A 62 -5.39 12.91 1.30
N THR A 63 -5.77 12.52 2.53
CA THR A 63 -5.06 11.48 3.28
C THR A 63 -5.27 10.10 2.66
N LEU A 64 -6.48 9.80 2.19
CA LEU A 64 -6.82 8.58 1.47
C LEU A 64 -6.04 8.48 0.16
N GLU A 65 -5.97 9.54 -0.62
CA GLU A 65 -5.18 9.56 -1.86
C GLU A 65 -3.71 9.18 -1.60
N LYS A 66 -3.08 9.79 -0.60
CA LYS A 66 -1.70 9.46 -0.20
C LYS A 66 -1.58 8.01 0.27
N LEU A 67 -2.57 7.52 1.03
CA LEU A 67 -2.62 6.14 1.49
C LEU A 67 -2.67 5.18 0.31
N LEU A 68 -3.53 5.43 -0.69
CA LEU A 68 -3.65 4.61 -1.90
C LEU A 68 -2.35 4.55 -2.69
N ILE A 69 -1.65 5.69 -2.86
CA ILE A 69 -0.35 5.73 -3.54
C ILE A 69 0.66 4.81 -2.84
N VAL A 70 0.78 4.91 -1.52
CA VAL A 70 1.71 4.08 -0.74
C VAL A 70 1.32 2.60 -0.79
N THR A 71 0.03 2.28 -0.65
CA THR A 71 -0.49 0.92 -0.80
C THR A 71 -0.14 0.33 -2.17
N ASN A 72 -0.34 1.10 -3.25
CA ASN A 72 -0.02 0.66 -4.60
C ASN A 72 1.48 0.38 -4.77
N LYS A 73 2.35 1.23 -4.21
CA LYS A 73 3.81 0.99 -4.24
C LYS A 73 4.19 -0.29 -3.52
N ILE A 74 3.68 -0.51 -2.30
CA ILE A 74 3.93 -1.72 -1.51
C ILE A 74 3.44 -2.95 -2.27
N SER A 75 2.19 -2.95 -2.72
CA SER A 75 1.57 -4.07 -3.43
C SER A 75 2.31 -4.39 -4.73
N ASN A 76 2.63 -3.37 -5.54
CA ASN A 76 3.37 -3.56 -6.79
C ASN A 76 4.78 -4.07 -6.54
N TYR A 77 5.50 -3.56 -5.54
CA TYR A 77 6.85 -4.02 -5.23
C TYR A 77 6.85 -5.49 -4.78
N ILE A 78 5.96 -5.85 -3.86
CA ILE A 78 5.86 -7.21 -3.32
C ILE A 78 5.44 -8.19 -4.42
N SER A 79 4.36 -7.90 -5.15
CA SER A 79 3.84 -8.79 -6.20
C SER A 79 4.84 -9.00 -7.32
N ASN A 80 5.50 -7.95 -7.81
CA ASN A 80 6.52 -8.08 -8.86
C ASN A 80 7.75 -8.85 -8.38
N ASN A 81 8.19 -8.65 -7.12
CA ASN A 81 9.30 -9.41 -6.57
C ASN A 81 8.94 -10.90 -6.39
N LEU A 82 7.73 -11.23 -5.93
CA LEU A 82 7.27 -12.61 -5.84
C LEU A 82 7.15 -13.27 -7.22
N ASN A 83 6.60 -12.56 -8.21
CA ASN A 83 6.52 -13.05 -9.59
C ASN A 83 7.91 -13.29 -10.19
N ALA A 84 8.90 -12.47 -9.81
CA ALA A 84 10.27 -12.66 -10.27
C ALA A 84 11.00 -13.77 -9.50
N ASN A 85 10.68 -13.99 -8.22
CA ASN A 85 11.23 -15.07 -7.41
C ASN A 85 10.21 -15.58 -6.37
N LEU A 86 9.48 -16.64 -6.74
CA LEU A 86 8.42 -17.25 -5.93
C LEU A 86 8.88 -17.83 -4.59
N VAL A 87 10.19 -18.08 -4.43
CA VAL A 87 10.74 -18.68 -3.20
C VAL A 87 11.51 -17.66 -2.34
N SER A 88 11.39 -16.36 -2.64
CA SER A 88 12.01 -15.32 -1.81
C SER A 88 11.41 -15.26 -0.40
N GLU A 89 12.16 -15.73 0.60
CA GLU A 89 11.74 -15.70 2.01
C GLU A 89 11.55 -14.27 2.53
N GLU A 90 12.46 -13.36 2.18
CA GLU A 90 12.40 -11.95 2.57
C GLU A 90 11.10 -11.29 2.11
N ILE A 91 10.75 -11.45 0.84
CA ILE A 91 9.56 -10.81 0.26
C ILE A 91 8.28 -11.47 0.78
N LYS A 92 8.28 -12.80 0.99
CA LYS A 92 7.16 -13.49 1.62
C LYS A 92 6.91 -13.00 3.04
N LYS A 93 7.97 -12.82 3.83
CA LYS A 93 7.87 -12.26 5.18
C LYS A 93 7.28 -10.85 5.14
N ALA A 94 7.79 -9.98 4.26
CA ALA A 94 7.26 -8.63 4.11
C ALA A 94 5.78 -8.60 3.66
N ALA A 95 5.39 -9.52 2.76
CA ALA A 95 4.01 -9.67 2.32
C ALA A 95 3.07 -10.04 3.48
N ASN A 96 3.45 -11.04 4.27
CA ASN A 96 2.67 -11.49 5.42
C ASN A 96 2.58 -10.41 6.50
N GLU A 97 3.68 -9.71 6.79
CA GLU A 97 3.69 -8.60 7.76
C GLU A 97 2.77 -7.46 7.32
N PHE A 98 2.82 -7.09 6.04
CA PHE A 98 1.97 -6.05 5.49
C PHE A 98 0.49 -6.45 5.46
N ASP A 99 0.17 -7.69 5.10
CA ASP A 99 -1.21 -8.21 5.14
C ASP A 99 -1.78 -8.20 6.56
N PHE A 100 -1.01 -8.67 7.54
CA PHE A 100 -1.41 -8.66 8.94
C PHE A 100 -1.66 -7.23 9.46
N LEU A 101 -0.73 -6.31 9.17
CA LEU A 101 -0.87 -4.90 9.53
C LEU A 101 -2.12 -4.27 8.89
N SER A 102 -2.34 -4.54 7.60
CA SER A 102 -3.47 -3.99 6.85
C SER A 102 -4.80 -4.47 7.44
N LYS A 103 -4.94 -5.78 7.67
CA LYS A 103 -6.13 -6.37 8.31
C LYS A 103 -6.40 -5.80 9.70
N LYS A 104 -5.36 -5.60 10.50
CA LYS A 104 -5.47 -4.98 11.82
C LYS A 104 -6.03 -3.56 11.71
N LEU A 105 -5.45 -2.72 10.85
CA LEU A 105 -5.86 -1.33 10.67
C LEU A 105 -7.26 -1.20 10.06
N GLU A 106 -7.61 -2.07 9.10
CA GLU A 106 -8.95 -2.14 8.52
C GLU A 106 -10.00 -2.50 9.57
N SER A 107 -9.70 -3.46 10.44
CA SER A 107 -10.56 -3.83 11.56
C SER A 107 -10.77 -2.65 12.52
N GLU A 108 -9.69 -1.95 12.90
CA GLU A 108 -9.77 -0.76 13.77
C GLU A 108 -10.54 0.41 13.13
N PHE A 109 -10.46 0.54 11.80
CA PHE A 109 -11.18 1.56 11.05
C PHE A 109 -12.67 1.24 10.94
N GLY A 110 -13.03 -0.02 10.71
CA GLY A 110 -14.41 -0.47 10.54
C GLY A 110 -15.08 0.07 9.26
N SER A 111 -16.37 -0.24 9.10
CA SER A 111 -17.13 0.02 7.86
C SER A 111 -17.26 1.51 7.53
N GLU A 112 -16.55 1.93 6.48
CA GLU A 112 -16.71 3.26 5.88
C GLU A 112 -18.08 3.44 5.26
N TYR A 113 -18.61 2.39 4.63
CA TYR A 113 -19.92 2.40 4.00
C TYR A 113 -21.02 2.79 4.99
N ASN A 114 -20.97 2.24 6.21
CA ASN A 114 -21.95 2.57 7.26
C ASN A 114 -21.87 4.05 7.65
N ARG A 115 -20.65 4.61 7.76
CA ARG A 115 -20.45 6.03 8.06
C ARG A 115 -20.95 6.92 6.92
N LEU A 116 -20.61 6.60 5.68
CA LEU A 116 -21.10 7.33 4.51
C LEU A 116 -22.62 7.33 4.44
N TYR A 117 -23.27 6.18 4.71
CA TYR A 117 -24.72 6.08 4.71
C TYR A 117 -25.36 6.90 5.84
N LYS A 118 -24.79 6.85 7.05
CA LYS A 118 -25.21 7.67 8.20
C LYS A 118 -25.17 9.17 7.88
N HIS A 119 -24.17 9.61 7.11
CA HIS A 119 -23.96 11.03 6.78
C HIS A 119 -24.40 11.42 5.36
N LYS A 120 -25.15 10.55 4.65
CA LYS A 120 -25.52 10.74 3.23
C LYS A 120 -26.19 12.08 2.90
N ALA A 121 -27.00 12.60 3.82
CA ALA A 121 -27.71 13.87 3.61
C ALA A 121 -26.76 15.08 3.65
N LYS A 122 -25.71 15.04 4.48
CA LYS A 122 -24.65 16.06 4.48
C LYS A 122 -23.81 15.95 3.21
N LEU A 123 -23.39 14.73 2.88
CA LEU A 123 -22.54 14.46 1.72
C LEU A 123 -23.19 14.85 0.39
N LYS A 124 -24.52 14.78 0.26
CA LYS A 124 -25.23 15.22 -0.95
C LYS A 124 -25.27 16.74 -1.14
N LYS A 125 -25.05 17.51 -0.06
CA LYS A 125 -25.04 18.99 -0.11
C LYS A 125 -23.65 19.53 -0.41
N TRP A 126 -22.63 18.73 -0.15
CA TRP A 126 -21.23 18.96 -0.48
C TRP A 126 -20.97 18.49 -1.91
#